data_AF-A0A1B6FKR3-F1
#
_entry.id   AF-A0A1B6FKR3-F1
#
_cell.length_a   1.000
_cell.length_b   1.000
_cell.length_c   1.000
_cell.angle_alpha   90.00
_cell.angle_beta   90.00
_cell.angle_gamma   90.00
#
_symmetry.space_group_name_H-M   'P 1'
#
loop_
_entity.id
_entity.type
_entity.pdbx_description
1 polymer ?
#
loop_
_entity_poly.entity_id
_entity_poly.type
_entity_poly.pdbx_seq_one_letter_code
_entity_poly.pdbx_strand_id
1 'polypeptide(L)'
;IVEDANDNAPMFVSMNAAILPTPQRTSYHGRDGMQVMTVFARDLDSSTNGLVTYDLVTGNTDLFRLHRSTGVVTLRRYIPDPEPKYQISVKATDEAVQSDRKSTDAYITVIA
;
A
#
# COMPACT_ATOMS: atom_id res chain seq x y z
N ILE A 1 -5.32 15.21 -31.47
CA ILE A 1 -4.67 15.01 -30.15
C ILE A 1 -4.52 13.49 -30.04
N VAL A 2 -3.31 12.97 -29.80
CA VAL A 2 -3.17 11.53 -29.54
C VAL A 2 -3.64 11.33 -28.11
N GLU A 3 -4.75 10.62 -27.95
CA GLU A 3 -5.23 10.21 -26.63
C GLU A 3 -4.36 9.06 -26.13
N ASP A 4 -3.92 9.16 -24.89
CA ASP A 4 -3.20 8.12 -24.20
C ASP A 4 -4.16 6.96 -23.91
N ALA A 5 -3.86 5.78 -24.45
CA ALA A 5 -4.62 4.57 -24.18
C ALA A 5 -4.16 3.99 -22.84
N ASN A 6 -5.10 3.50 -22.02
CA ASN A 6 -4.76 2.77 -20.80
C ASN A 6 -4.31 1.36 -21.20
N ASP A 7 -3.02 1.15 -21.44
CA ASP A 7 -2.46 -0.12 -21.90
C ASP A 7 -1.47 -0.75 -20.91
N ASN A 8 -0.97 0.00 -19.93
CA ASN A 8 -0.10 -0.49 -18.87
C ASN A 8 -0.88 -0.72 -17.58
N ALA A 9 -0.44 -1.68 -16.77
CA ALA A 9 -0.96 -1.89 -15.43
C ALA A 9 0.07 -1.38 -14.41
N PRO A 10 -0.34 -0.91 -13.22
CA PRO A 10 0.61 -0.44 -12.23
C PRO A 10 1.58 -1.55 -11.80
N MET A 11 2.85 -1.22 -11.60
CA MET A 11 3.87 -2.14 -11.13
C MET A 11 4.49 -1.67 -9.83
N PHE A 12 4.48 -2.50 -8.79
CA PHE A 12 5.19 -2.20 -7.54
C PHE A 12 6.70 -2.12 -7.77
N VAL A 13 7.32 -1.05 -7.29
CA VAL A 13 8.77 -0.82 -7.33
C VAL A 13 9.38 -0.61 -5.94
N SER A 14 8.55 -0.56 -4.89
CA SER A 14 9.00 -0.63 -3.49
C SER A 14 9.41 -2.05 -3.10
N MET A 15 10.22 -2.19 -2.05
CA MET A 15 10.47 -3.49 -1.42
C MET A 15 9.16 -4.12 -0.94
N ASN A 16 9.09 -5.44 -0.95
CA ASN A 16 7.94 -6.22 -0.49
C ASN A 16 8.08 -6.71 0.96
N ALA A 17 9.01 -6.13 1.73
CA ALA A 17 9.24 -6.47 3.12
C ALA A 17 9.53 -5.23 3.96
N ALA A 18 9.11 -5.28 5.23
CA ALA A 18 9.35 -4.25 6.21
C ALA A 18 9.59 -4.88 7.59
N ILE A 19 10.23 -4.11 8.47
CA ILE A 19 10.38 -4.46 9.89
C ILE A 19 9.31 -3.69 10.65
N LEU A 20 8.60 -4.38 11.55
CA LEU A 20 7.68 -3.76 12.49
C LEU A 20 8.52 -2.89 13.42
N PRO A 21 8.32 -1.58 13.42
CA PRO A 21 9.12 -0.72 14.27
C PRO A 21 8.80 -1.04 15.74
N THR A 22 9.81 -1.14 16.59
CA THR A 22 9.65 -1.45 18.02
C THR A 22 8.87 -0.33 18.70
N PRO A 23 7.57 -0.49 18.99
CA PRO A 23 6.77 0.64 19.41
C PRO A 23 6.91 0.83 20.92
N GLN A 24 7.17 2.05 21.37
CA GLN A 24 6.80 2.44 22.73
C GLN A 24 5.28 2.71 22.73
N ARG A 25 4.57 2.38 23.82
CA ARG A 25 3.11 2.58 23.93
C ARG A 25 2.67 4.02 23.57
N THR A 26 3.55 4.98 23.80
CA THR A 26 3.35 6.42 23.53
C THR A 26 3.53 6.81 22.07
N SER A 27 4.09 5.96 21.21
CA SER A 27 4.34 6.29 19.79
C SER A 27 3.08 6.24 18.92
N TYR A 28 1.92 5.82 19.46
CA TYR A 28 0.64 5.71 18.75
C TYR A 28 -0.26 6.94 18.88
N HIS A 29 0.20 8.04 19.48
CA HIS A 29 -0.65 9.21 19.76
C HIS A 29 -1.05 10.05 18.51
N GLY A 30 -0.69 9.63 17.30
CA GLY A 30 -1.15 10.24 16.05
C GLY A 30 -2.44 9.62 15.51
N ARG A 31 -3.28 10.44 14.85
CA ARG A 31 -4.52 9.97 14.19
C ARG A 31 -4.27 8.91 13.09
N ASP A 32 -3.04 8.82 12.60
CA ASP A 32 -2.65 7.95 11.50
C ASP A 32 -1.91 6.68 11.93
N GLY A 33 -1.70 6.46 13.24
CA GLY A 33 -0.94 5.31 13.75
C GLY A 33 0.56 5.45 13.53
N MET A 34 1.29 4.33 13.60
CA MET A 34 2.75 4.29 13.44
C MET A 34 3.13 3.82 12.04
N GLN A 35 3.92 4.59 11.30
CA GLN A 35 4.35 4.19 9.95
C GLN A 35 5.27 2.96 9.99
N VAL A 36 4.96 1.97 9.16
CA VAL A 36 5.74 0.73 8.98
C VAL A 36 6.58 0.81 7.72
N MET A 37 5.96 1.18 6.60
CA MET A 37 6.63 1.36 5.32
C MET A 37 5.79 2.22 4.38
N THR A 38 6.34 2.56 3.22
CA THR A 38 5.58 3.15 2.11
C THR A 38 5.69 2.21 0.92
N VAL A 39 4.54 1.76 0.40
CA VAL A 39 4.48 1.04 -0.87
C VAL A 39 4.45 2.03 -2.02
N PHE A 40 5.04 1.65 -3.14
CA PHE A 40 5.04 2.47 -4.32
C PHE A 40 4.90 1.61 -5.57
N ALA A 41 3.93 1.94 -6.40
CA ALA A 41 3.73 1.37 -7.72
C ALA A 41 3.72 2.48 -8.77
N ARG A 42 4.21 2.14 -9.96
CA ARG A 42 4.32 3.02 -11.11
C ARG A 42 3.52 2.45 -12.27
N ASP A 43 2.72 3.30 -12.88
CA ASP A 43 2.11 3.05 -14.18
C ASP A 43 2.85 3.89 -15.24
N LEU A 44 2.96 3.37 -16.46
CA LEU A 44 3.68 4.01 -17.56
C LEU A 44 2.76 4.83 -18.47
N ASP A 45 1.44 4.78 -18.24
CA ASP A 45 0.46 5.58 -18.93
C ASP A 45 0.48 7.04 -18.44
N SER A 46 -0.17 7.93 -19.19
CA SER A 46 -0.20 9.37 -18.92
C SER A 46 -1.44 9.79 -18.13
N SER A 47 -1.37 10.96 -17.49
CA SER A 47 -2.52 11.57 -16.81
C SER A 47 -3.19 10.63 -15.79
N THR A 48 -4.50 10.46 -15.85
CA THR A 48 -5.27 9.60 -14.93
C THR A 48 -5.01 8.11 -15.14
N ASN A 49 -4.67 7.68 -16.36
CA ASN A 49 -4.27 6.30 -16.65
C ASN A 49 -2.95 5.97 -15.94
N GLY A 50 -2.07 6.97 -15.78
CA GLY A 50 -0.83 6.84 -15.01
C GLY A 50 -0.97 6.97 -13.48
N LEU A 51 -2.14 7.39 -12.98
CA LEU A 51 -2.33 7.73 -11.57
C LEU A 51 -2.71 6.49 -10.76
N VAL A 52 -1.85 6.13 -9.80
CA VAL A 52 -2.02 4.90 -9.02
C VAL A 52 -2.63 5.18 -7.64
N THR A 53 -3.61 4.35 -7.26
CA THR A 53 -4.13 4.27 -5.89
C THR A 53 -3.99 2.87 -5.31
N TYR A 54 -4.00 2.78 -3.98
CA TYR A 54 -3.68 1.57 -3.26
C TYR A 54 -4.81 1.13 -2.32
N ASP A 55 -5.03 -0.18 -2.25
CA ASP A 55 -5.98 -0.80 -1.32
C ASP A 55 -5.35 -1.98 -0.58
N LEU A 56 -5.66 -2.09 0.71
CA LEU A 56 -5.29 -3.24 1.53
C LEU A 56 -6.36 -4.32 1.36
N VAL A 57 -6.05 -5.38 0.62
CA VAL A 57 -7.03 -6.41 0.23
C VAL A 57 -7.23 -7.44 1.34
N THR A 58 -6.13 -7.97 1.88
CA THR A 58 -6.14 -8.99 2.94
C THR A 58 -4.94 -8.87 3.87
N GLY A 59 -5.00 -9.57 5.00
CA GLY A 59 -3.91 -9.65 5.98
C GLY A 59 -4.07 -8.62 7.08
N ASN A 60 -4.76 -9.00 8.15
CA ASN A 60 -4.88 -8.23 9.39
C ASN A 60 -5.24 -6.75 9.15
N THR A 61 -6.30 -6.50 8.40
CA THR A 61 -6.85 -5.16 8.12
C THR A 61 -7.28 -4.39 9.38
N ASP A 62 -7.45 -5.10 10.50
CA ASP A 62 -7.67 -4.54 11.84
C ASP A 62 -6.39 -4.02 12.50
N LEU A 63 -5.21 -4.48 12.07
CA LEU A 63 -3.89 -4.07 12.57
C LEU A 63 -3.24 -3.04 11.66
N PHE A 64 -3.26 -3.30 10.34
CA PHE A 64 -2.62 -2.43 9.37
C PHE A 64 -3.64 -1.52 8.69
N ARG A 65 -3.17 -0.34 8.28
CA ARG A 65 -3.92 0.60 7.45
C ARG A 65 -3.02 1.05 6.33
N LEU A 66 -3.58 1.15 5.13
CA LEU A 66 -2.90 1.68 3.96
C LEU A 66 -3.55 3.00 3.56
N HIS A 67 -2.72 4.03 3.36
CA HIS A 67 -3.20 5.30 2.85
C HIS A 67 -3.33 5.24 1.32
N ARG A 68 -4.57 5.39 0.82
CA ARG A 68 -4.96 5.13 -0.57
C ARG A 68 -4.14 5.87 -1.62
N SER A 69 -3.74 7.12 -1.37
CA SER A 69 -3.02 7.94 -2.36
C SER A 69 -1.50 8.01 -2.13
N THR A 70 -1.03 7.71 -0.93
CA THR A 70 0.40 7.89 -0.59
C THR A 70 1.13 6.55 -0.43
N GLY A 71 0.40 5.44 -0.36
CA GLY A 71 0.98 4.12 -0.14
C GLY A 71 1.53 3.91 1.27
N VAL A 72 1.31 4.83 2.21
CA VAL A 72 1.83 4.69 3.58
C VAL A 72 1.09 3.58 4.31
N VAL A 73 1.82 2.54 4.69
CA VAL A 73 1.35 1.46 5.57
C VAL A 73 1.63 1.86 7.01
N THR A 74 0.58 1.85 7.82
CA THR A 74 0.62 2.23 9.24
C THR A 74 0.05 1.12 10.10
N LEU A 75 0.58 1.02 11.32
CA LEU A 75 0.10 0.15 12.37
C LEU A 75 -0.88 0.94 13.25
N ARG A 76 -2.12 0.45 13.33
CA ARG A 76 -3.25 1.12 13.99
C ARG A 76 -3.14 1.17 15.51
N ARG A 77 -2.48 0.19 16.13
CA ARG A 77 -2.36 0.06 17.59
C ARG A 77 -1.10 -0.69 18.01
N TYR A 78 -0.73 -0.52 19.27
CA TYR A 78 0.30 -1.34 19.92
C TYR A 78 -0.09 -2.82 19.95
N ILE A 79 0.88 -3.70 19.69
CA ILE A 79 0.74 -5.15 19.80
C ILE A 79 1.68 -5.62 20.93
N PRO A 80 1.15 -6.03 22.09
CA PRO A 80 1.97 -6.46 23.22
C PRO A 80 2.81 -7.72 22.96
N ASP A 81 2.29 -8.63 22.15
CA ASP A 81 2.92 -9.91 21.78
C ASP A 81 2.73 -10.10 20.27
N PRO A 82 3.62 -9.52 19.44
CA PRO A 82 3.47 -9.59 17.99
C PRO A 82 3.84 -10.97 17.46
N GLU A 83 3.12 -11.40 16.43
CA GLU A 83 3.50 -12.55 15.61
C GLU A 83 4.88 -12.27 14.98
N PRO A 84 5.74 -13.29 14.81
CA PRO A 84 7.07 -13.10 14.22
C PRO A 84 7.01 -12.55 12.80
N LYS A 85 5.90 -12.80 12.09
CA LYS A 85 5.65 -12.32 10.75
C LYS A 85 4.17 -12.09 10.51
N TYR A 86 3.87 -10.99 9.84
CA TYR A 86 2.59 -10.71 9.21
C TYR A 86 2.73 -10.71 7.69
N GLN A 87 1.72 -11.20 6.99
CA GLN A 87 1.63 -11.10 5.53
C GLN A 87 0.38 -10.31 5.17
N ILE A 88 0.55 -9.22 4.43
CA ILE A 88 -0.54 -8.38 3.95
C ILE A 88 -0.55 -8.36 2.42
N SER A 89 -1.74 -8.27 1.82
CA SER A 89 -1.92 -8.15 0.37
C SER A 89 -2.35 -6.73 0.03
N VAL A 90 -1.64 -6.10 -0.89
CA VAL A 90 -1.91 -4.74 -1.36
C VAL A 90 -2.17 -4.78 -2.85
N LYS A 91 -3.20 -4.04 -3.27
CA LYS A 91 -3.56 -3.84 -4.68
C LYS A 91 -3.22 -2.42 -5.09
N ALA A 92 -2.52 -2.27 -6.22
CA ALA A 92 -2.35 -1.01 -6.91
C ALA A 92 -3.29 -0.98 -8.12
N THR A 93 -4.03 0.10 -8.32
CA THR A 93 -4.96 0.28 -9.44
C THR A 93 -4.76 1.66 -10.07
N ASP A 94 -4.74 1.75 -11.40
CA ASP A 94 -4.77 3.04 -12.10
C ASP A 94 -6.09 3.78 -11.84
N GLU A 95 -6.21 5.04 -12.23
CA GLU A 95 -7.46 5.83 -12.16
C GLU A 95 -8.02 6.12 -13.55
N ALA A 96 -7.91 5.18 -14.50
CA ALA A 96 -8.45 5.35 -15.84
C ALA A 96 -9.96 5.70 -15.81
N VAL A 97 -10.34 6.70 -16.60
CA VAL A 97 -11.73 7.23 -16.66
C VAL A 97 -12.45 6.81 -17.94
N GLN A 98 -11.71 6.70 -19.05
CA GLN A 98 -12.26 6.46 -20.39
C GLN A 98 -12.17 4.99 -20.84
N SER A 99 -11.65 4.12 -19.98
CA SER A 99 -11.41 2.70 -20.25
C SER A 99 -11.46 1.89 -18.95
N ASP A 100 -11.37 0.57 -19.08
CA ASP A 100 -11.24 -0.30 -17.91
C ASP A 100 -9.97 0.01 -17.13
N ARG A 101 -10.10 0.01 -15.81
CA ARG A 101 -8.99 0.17 -14.88
C ARG A 101 -8.17 -1.12 -14.80
N LYS A 102 -6.86 -0.99 -14.77
CA LYS A 102 -5.90 -2.09 -14.60
C LYS A 102 -5.32 -2.06 -13.19
N SER A 103 -4.94 -3.24 -12.72
CA SER A 103 -4.46 -3.41 -11.35
C SER A 103 -3.48 -4.55 -11.20
N THR A 104 -2.63 -4.43 -10.19
CA THR A 104 -1.67 -5.46 -9.78
C THR A 104 -1.74 -5.67 -8.28
N ASP A 105 -1.70 -6.94 -7.85
CA ASP A 105 -1.63 -7.33 -6.45
C ASP A 105 -0.19 -7.67 -6.05
N ALA A 106 0.19 -7.37 -4.80
CA ALA A 106 1.47 -7.74 -4.21
C ALA A 106 1.32 -8.17 -2.75
N TYR A 107 2.13 -9.12 -2.33
CA TYR A 107 2.25 -9.52 -0.92
C TYR A 107 3.40 -8.78 -0.26
N ILE A 108 3.15 -8.26 0.95
CA ILE A 108 4.15 -7.61 1.78
C ILE A 108 4.35 -8.43 3.06
N THR A 109 5.61 -8.68 3.38
CA THR A 109 6.01 -9.34 4.63
C THR A 109 6.44 -8.31 5.67
N VAL A 110 5.74 -8.25 6.80
CA VAL A 110 6.14 -7.42 7.95
C VAL A 110 6.73 -8.33 9.02
N ILE A 111 7.98 -8.11 9.40
CA ILE A 111 8.74 -8.92 10.35
C ILE A 111 8.77 -8.20 11.70
N ALA A 112 8.36 -8.85 12.78
CA ALA A 112 8.34 -8.24 14.12
C ALA A 112 9.68 -8.34 14.85
#